data_AF-A0A7J4S5I2-F1
#
_entry.id   AF-A0A7J4S5I2-F1
#
_cell.length_a   1.000
_cell.length_b   1.000
_cell.length_c   1.000
_cell.angle_alpha   90.00
_cell.angle_beta   90.00
_cell.angle_gamma   90.00
#
_symmetry.space_group_name_H-M   'P 1'
#
loop_
_entity.id
_entity.type
_entity.pdbx_description
1 polymer ?
#
loop_
_entity_poly.entity_id
_entity_poly.type
_entity_poly.pdbx_seq_one_letter_code
_entity_poly.pdbx_strand_id
1 'polypeptide(L)'
;MGYPTAEQEVEILRRREARASDDMPVRAITAPDEVRSLQAAVETVHVDPAMDAYMVAIVAGTRAHTQVEIGASPRGSLALLKLSRARAALANRDFVTPDDVKAVA
;
A
#
# COMPACT_ATOMS: atom_id res chain seq x y z
N MET A 1 -9.25 7.63 10.59
CA MET A 1 -8.35 8.81 10.48
C MET A 1 -8.70 9.75 11.62
N GLY A 2 -7.73 10.18 12.40
CA GLY A 2 -7.93 11.16 13.48
C GLY A 2 -7.69 12.59 12.99
N TYR A 3 -8.13 13.57 13.78
CA TYR A 3 -7.76 14.97 13.59
C TYR A 3 -6.29 15.20 13.96
N PRO A 4 -5.62 16.22 13.37
CA PRO A 4 -4.32 16.65 13.88
C PRO A 4 -4.43 17.05 15.34
N THR A 5 -3.33 16.92 16.07
CA THR A 5 -3.21 17.50 17.42
C THR A 5 -3.34 19.02 17.37
N ALA A 6 -3.70 19.66 18.49
CA ALA A 6 -3.80 21.11 18.56
C ALA A 6 -2.49 21.80 18.12
N GLU A 7 -1.34 21.22 18.47
CA GLU A 7 -0.02 21.71 18.05
C GLU A 7 0.18 21.62 16.53
N GLN A 8 -0.26 20.52 15.91
CA GLN A 8 -0.19 20.35 14.46
C GLN A 8 -1.15 21.30 13.73
N GLU A 9 -2.34 21.57 14.28
CA GLU A 9 -3.27 22.54 13.71
C GLU A 9 -2.70 23.97 13.77
N VAL A 10 -2.11 24.39 14.89
CA VAL A 10 -1.42 25.68 15.00
C VAL A 10 -0.29 25.79 13.96
N GLU A 11 0.48 24.73 13.75
CA GLU A 11 1.53 24.71 12.73
C GLU A 11 0.97 24.82 11.30
N ILE A 12 -0.17 24.19 11.01
CA ILE A 12 -0.86 24.33 9.73
C ILE A 12 -1.29 25.79 9.50
N LEU A 13 -1.88 26.44 10.52
CA LEU A 13 -2.26 27.84 10.44
C LEU A 13 -1.05 28.75 10.17
N ARG A 14 0.04 28.58 10.93
CA ARG A 14 1.29 29.34 10.74
C ARG A 14 1.88 29.17 9.34
N ARG A 15 1.89 27.94 8.80
CA ARG A 15 2.37 27.67 7.43
C ARG A 15 1.49 28.31 6.36
N ARG A 16 0.18 28.44 6.61
CA ARG A 16 -0.74 29.11 5.68
C ARG A 16 -0.57 30.63 5.75
N GLU A 17 -0.48 31.19 6.96
CA GLU A 17 -0.23 32.62 7.19
C GLU A 17 1.08 33.05 6.53
N ALA A 18 2.19 32.33 6.78
CA ALA A 18 3.50 32.64 6.20
C ALA A 18 3.52 32.59 4.66
N ARG A 19 2.68 31.74 4.06
CA ARG A 19 2.59 31.60 2.60
C ARG A 19 1.74 32.69 1.95
N ALA A 20 0.76 33.23 2.67
CA ALA A 20 -0.16 34.26 2.20
C ALA A 20 -0.91 33.95 0.87
N SER A 21 -0.90 32.70 0.39
CA SER A 21 -1.63 32.24 -0.79
C SER A 21 -2.33 30.90 -0.56
N ASP A 22 -3.54 30.76 -1.09
CA ASP A 22 -4.27 29.48 -1.08
C ASP A 22 -3.60 28.46 -2.01
N ASP A 23 -2.84 28.94 -2.99
CA ASP A 23 -2.06 28.09 -3.85
C ASP A 23 -0.89 27.46 -3.09
N MET A 24 -0.76 26.15 -3.25
CA MET A 24 0.41 25.38 -2.85
C MET A 24 1.15 24.93 -4.11
N PRO A 25 2.05 25.75 -4.67
CA PRO A 25 2.83 25.33 -5.81
C PRO A 25 3.71 24.14 -5.41
N VAL A 26 3.46 23.00 -6.04
CA VAL A 26 4.26 21.79 -5.87
C VAL A 26 5.10 21.59 -7.12
N ARG A 27 6.36 21.16 -6.94
CA ARG A 27 7.20 20.75 -8.05
C ARG A 27 6.75 19.37 -8.52
N ALA A 28 6.37 19.24 -9.79
CA ALA A 28 6.17 17.93 -10.39
C ALA A 28 7.51 17.18 -10.43
N ILE A 29 7.56 16.00 -9.79
CA ILE A 29 8.73 15.12 -9.79
C ILE A 29 8.53 13.87 -10.66
N THR A 30 7.33 13.72 -11.24
CA THR A 30 6.99 12.61 -12.13
C THR A 30 5.90 13.01 -13.12
N ALA A 31 5.72 12.24 -14.18
CA ALA A 31 4.68 12.38 -15.20
C ALA A 31 3.68 11.20 -15.17
N PRO A 32 2.45 11.37 -15.69
CA PRO A 32 1.45 10.29 -15.73
C PRO A 32 1.93 8.98 -16.38
N ASP A 33 2.73 9.06 -17.45
CA ASP A 33 3.25 7.89 -18.15
C ASP A 33 4.36 7.17 -17.37
N GLU A 34 5.13 7.90 -16.57
CA GLU A 34 6.10 7.30 -15.65
C GLU A 34 5.38 6.51 -14.56
N VAL A 35 4.27 7.05 -14.01
CA VAL A 35 3.46 6.32 -13.02
C VAL A 35 2.89 5.03 -13.60
N ARG A 36 2.41 5.05 -14.85
CA ARG A 36 1.94 3.84 -15.55
C ARG A 36 3.08 2.83 -15.75
N SER A 37 4.27 3.31 -16.09
CA SER A 37 5.46 2.47 -16.24
C SER A 37 5.86 1.82 -14.92
N LEU A 38 5.79 2.55 -13.80
CA LEU A 38 6.03 2.02 -12.45
C LEU A 38 4.99 0.96 -12.07
N GLN A 39 3.70 1.19 -12.40
CA GLN A 39 2.66 0.18 -12.17
C GLN A 39 2.91 -1.11 -12.96
N ALA A 40 3.37 -1.00 -14.21
CA ALA A 40 3.74 -2.17 -15.02
C ALA A 40 4.98 -2.88 -14.46
N ALA A 41 5.98 -2.14 -13.97
CA ALA A 41 7.18 -2.72 -13.35
C ALA A 41 6.86 -3.51 -12.08
N VAL A 42 5.88 -3.09 -11.28
CA VAL A 42 5.42 -3.87 -10.12
C VAL A 42 4.92 -5.26 -10.54
N GLU A 43 4.30 -5.41 -11.70
CA GLU A 43 3.81 -6.72 -12.19
C GLU A 43 4.94 -7.68 -12.57
N THR A 44 6.18 -7.20 -12.77
CA THR A 44 7.33 -8.04 -13.10
C THR A 44 8.05 -8.57 -11.85
N VAL A 45 7.67 -8.16 -10.65
CA VAL A 45 8.23 -8.67 -9.39
C VAL A 45 7.87 -10.15 -9.22
N HIS A 46 8.91 -10.97 -9.04
CA HIS A 46 8.79 -12.41 -8.91
C HIS A 46 8.05 -12.81 -7.63
N VAL A 47 7.20 -13.83 -7.75
CA VAL A 47 6.47 -14.43 -6.64
C VAL A 47 6.61 -15.94 -6.78
N ASP A 48 7.19 -16.56 -5.76
CA ASP A 48 7.34 -18.01 -5.70
C ASP A 48 5.97 -18.67 -5.45
N PRO A 49 5.68 -19.84 -6.03
CA PRO A 49 4.41 -20.56 -5.79
C PRO A 49 4.10 -20.82 -4.31
N ALA A 50 5.11 -20.93 -3.44
CA ALA A 50 4.92 -21.03 -2.00
C ALA A 50 4.29 -19.75 -1.40
N MET A 51 4.56 -18.58 -1.97
CA MET A 51 3.94 -17.32 -1.57
C MET A 51 2.48 -17.25 -2.01
N ASP A 52 2.14 -17.76 -3.19
CA ASP A 52 0.74 -17.87 -3.62
C ASP A 52 -0.07 -18.73 -2.65
N ALA A 53 0.47 -19.91 -2.30
CA ALA A 53 -0.13 -20.80 -1.32
C ALA A 53 -0.26 -20.12 0.06
N TYR A 54 0.76 -19.36 0.48
CA TYR A 54 0.74 -18.62 1.74
C TYR A 54 -0.35 -17.55 1.79
N MET A 55 -0.50 -16.74 0.72
CA MET A 55 -1.56 -15.73 0.63
C MET A 55 -2.96 -16.37 0.63
N VAL A 56 -3.14 -17.49 -0.06
CA VAL A 56 -4.39 -18.26 -0.04
C VAL A 56 -4.67 -18.80 1.36
N ALA A 57 -3.67 -19.31 2.06
CA ALA A 57 -3.83 -19.83 3.42
C ALA A 57 -4.28 -18.73 4.41
N ILE A 58 -3.71 -17.53 4.32
CA ILE A 58 -4.15 -16.37 5.13
C ILE A 58 -5.62 -16.07 4.87
N VAL A 59 -6.00 -15.92 3.60
CA VAL A 59 -7.38 -15.58 3.20
C VAL A 59 -8.36 -16.68 3.60
N ALA A 60 -8.00 -17.95 3.42
CA ALA A 60 -8.79 -19.09 3.86
C ALA A 60 -8.97 -19.11 5.39
N GLY A 61 -7.91 -18.75 6.13
CA GLY A 61 -7.96 -18.58 7.58
C GLY A 61 -9.07 -17.62 8.02
N THR A 62 -9.27 -16.50 7.31
CA THR A 62 -10.35 -15.56 7.64
C THR A 62 -11.76 -16.15 7.44
N ARG A 63 -11.94 -17.14 6.57
CA ARG A 63 -13.24 -17.78 6.32
C ARG A 63 -13.59 -18.85 7.34
N ALA A 64 -12.57 -19.45 7.94
CA ALA A 64 -12.73 -20.48 8.96
C ALA A 64 -12.72 -19.92 10.39
N HIS A 65 -12.32 -18.66 10.58
CA HIS A 65 -12.16 -18.06 11.90
C HIS A 65 -13.53 -17.74 12.53
N THR A 66 -13.81 -18.30 13.71
CA THR A 66 -15.13 -18.22 14.38
C THR A 66 -15.53 -16.80 14.79
N GLN A 67 -14.57 -15.88 14.92
CA GLN A 67 -14.83 -14.47 15.22
C GLN A 67 -15.05 -13.61 13.96
N VAL A 68 -15.01 -14.20 12.77
CA VAL A 68 -15.22 -13.50 11.50
C VAL A 68 -16.54 -13.95 10.89
N GLU A 69 -17.50 -13.04 10.77
CA GLU A 69 -18.84 -13.35 10.23
C GLU A 69 -18.79 -13.67 8.73
N ILE A 70 -17.98 -12.94 7.95
CA ILE A 70 -17.78 -13.15 6.52
C ILE A 70 -16.29 -12.99 6.21
N GLY A 71 -15.63 -14.09 5.85
CA GLY A 71 -14.22 -14.09 5.49
C GLY A 71 -13.93 -13.40 4.15
N ALA A 72 -12.65 -13.11 3.91
CA ALA A 72 -12.20 -12.45 2.68
C ALA A 72 -12.47 -13.31 1.43
N SER A 73 -13.01 -12.69 0.37
CA SER A 73 -13.24 -13.34 -0.93
C SER A 73 -11.93 -13.65 -1.67
N PRO A 74 -11.94 -14.36 -2.82
CA PRO A 74 -10.74 -14.55 -3.65
C PRO A 74 -10.05 -13.24 -4.06
N ARG A 75 -10.78 -12.12 -4.08
CA ARG A 75 -10.20 -10.78 -4.30
C ARG A 75 -9.20 -10.37 -3.21
N GLY A 76 -9.32 -10.93 -2.00
CA GLY A 76 -8.35 -10.74 -0.93
C GLY A 76 -6.97 -11.30 -1.30
N SER A 77 -6.91 -12.49 -1.88
CA SER A 77 -5.64 -13.10 -2.32
C SER A 77 -5.01 -12.29 -3.46
N LEU A 78 -5.82 -11.80 -4.41
CA LEU A 78 -5.34 -10.91 -5.47
C LEU A 78 -4.80 -9.58 -4.92
N ALA A 79 -5.44 -9.02 -3.89
CA ALA A 79 -4.97 -7.81 -3.24
C ALA A 79 -3.63 -8.04 -2.52
N LEU A 80 -3.49 -9.16 -1.79
CA LEU A 80 -2.23 -9.54 -1.14
C LEU A 80 -1.10 -9.67 -2.17
N LEU A 81 -1.35 -10.34 -3.30
CA LEU A 81 -0.36 -10.47 -4.38
C LEU A 81 0.12 -9.11 -4.88
N LYS A 82 -0.82 -8.24 -5.26
CA LYS A 82 -0.51 -6.92 -5.82
C LYS A 82 0.24 -6.03 -4.83
N LEU A 83 -0.23 -5.99 -3.57
CA LEU A 83 0.37 -5.15 -2.53
C LEU A 83 1.74 -5.67 -2.09
N SER A 84 1.93 -6.99 -2.04
CA SER A 84 3.23 -7.60 -1.71
C SER A 84 4.28 -7.28 -2.78
N ARG A 85 3.91 -7.39 -4.07
CA ARG A 85 4.80 -6.97 -5.17
C ARG A 85 5.17 -5.49 -5.08
N ALA A 86 4.18 -4.62 -4.86
CA ALA A 86 4.41 -3.19 -4.72
C ALA A 86 5.36 -2.88 -3.55
N ARG A 87 5.17 -3.55 -2.41
CA ARG A 87 6.03 -3.39 -1.24
C ARG A 87 7.46 -3.87 -1.50
N ALA A 88 7.65 -5.01 -2.15
CA ALA A 88 8.97 -5.50 -2.53
C ALA A 88 9.68 -4.51 -3.47
N ALA A 89 8.98 -3.99 -4.49
CA ALA A 89 9.52 -2.98 -5.41
C ALA A 89 9.93 -1.69 -4.68
N LEU A 90 9.10 -1.19 -3.76
CA LEU A 90 9.42 -0.02 -2.92
C LEU A 90 10.62 -0.27 -1.99
N ALA A 91 10.84 -1.53 -1.61
CA ALA A 91 12.01 -1.96 -0.86
C ALA A 91 13.22 -2.28 -1.76
N ASN A 92 13.17 -1.90 -3.04
CA ASN A 92 14.21 -2.12 -4.04
C ASN A 92 14.57 -3.61 -4.23
N ARG A 93 13.56 -4.48 -4.18
CA ARG A 93 13.69 -5.93 -4.44
C ARG A 93 12.79 -6.33 -5.61
N ASP A 94 13.24 -7.34 -6.34
CA ASP A 94 12.56 -7.93 -7.50
C ASP A 94 11.84 -9.25 -7.18
N PHE A 95 11.78 -9.65 -5.90
CA PHE A 95 11.01 -10.80 -5.42
C PHE A 95 10.28 -10.53 -4.10
N VAL A 96 9.15 -11.22 -3.91
CA VAL A 96 8.32 -11.15 -2.70
C VAL A 96 8.86 -12.06 -1.60
N THR A 97 8.81 -11.57 -0.35
CA THR A 97 9.10 -12.34 0.87
C THR A 97 7.84 -12.51 1.74
N PRO A 98 7.83 -13.45 2.70
CA PRO A 98 6.72 -13.57 3.66
C PRO A 98 6.44 -12.29 4.45
N ASP A 99 7.47 -11.48 4.72
CA ASP A 99 7.32 -10.21 5.44
C ASP A 99 6.60 -9.15 4.62
N ASP A 100 6.71 -9.20 3.28
CA ASP A 100 5.94 -8.32 2.41
C ASP A 100 4.45 -8.63 2.50
N VAL A 101 4.10 -9.92 2.47
CA VAL A 101 2.73 -10.41 2.59
C VAL A 101 2.13 -10.02 3.94
N LYS A 102 2.85 -10.30 5.04
CA LYS A 102 2.36 -10.00 6.41
C LYS A 102 2.17 -8.51 6.65
N ALA A 103 3.00 -7.66 6.05
CA ALA A 103 2.91 -6.22 6.25
C ALA A 103 1.67 -5.58 5.60
N VAL A 104 1.00 -6.28 4.68
CA VAL A 104 -0.19 -5.79 3.95
C VAL A 104 -1.44 -6.65 4.18
N ALA A 105 -1.35 -7.64 5.07
CA ALA A 105 -2.43 -8.57 5.40
C ALA A 105 -3.37 -8.07 6.49
#